data_AF-A0A545V194-F1
#
_entry.id   AF-A0A545V194-F1
#
_cell.length_a   1.000
_cell.length_b   1.000
_cell.length_c   1.000
_cell.angle_alpha   90.00
_cell.angle_beta   90.00
_cell.angle_gamma   90.00
#
_symmetry.space_group_name_H-M   'P 1'
#
loop_
_entity.id
_entity.type
_entity.pdbx_description
1 polymer ?
#
loop_
_entity_poly.entity_id
_entity_poly.type
_entity_poly.pdbx_seq_one_letter_code
_entity_poly.pdbx_strand_id
1 'polypeptide(L)'
;MIHLLDHDIKDDEYSNAIISAMAVMGIKEGGGWCSPLNYTPKMSAIIKVARMMAVYSAHQARQKDIHRVIAADQARPASGSRPAVVLTEQEAKQRVAGVFPRVRKMVRRFITRIGEESDQFPVLIEWILEARTYGMHIRFNTTASGTVDWQGETLRFQKTKVDMAQLASMFHGMVDEARTTLEELALLGKGEIGQLPAIPWASVEDDNSEQREGYWFLADERNEWARNGDGFVMQRAVEQEEHRRAWITTKRGLRHPLREQAVRQYQRGVDRFREVMWCLMHMTSGQPARASESLEIRFRNTRNGGARNIFISHGQVGFVTAYHKNFRQTNEAKIIHRFLPREVGELLVWYLWLVLPFWQRVQGIVKGAGRVSAFLWAAQVLEGGPAEDEGYHSGSDREDDGYESGIEQSTISCASTLPADWQDWIRERKWTTDRVRRAMQGYSERYVGSHISIAGWRHMAIAIARRFLGVSTEGSEGYEDEDGIDDDPVDLQAGHRSHVAGMIYARDMFENTNGTAAMRERFRSVSERWHRLFAFRGRHTVQPGAKRKRERYEGDRGEAKRRRFERL
;
A
#
# COMPACT_ATOMS: atom_id res chain seq x y z
N MET A 1 -17.21 19.10 -26.30
CA MET A 1 -16.53 18.09 -25.45
C MET A 1 -17.34 16.80 -25.32
N ILE A 2 -18.50 16.74 -24.64
CA ILE A 2 -19.26 15.46 -24.54
C ILE A 2 -19.65 14.89 -25.93
N HIS A 3 -20.00 15.75 -26.88
CA HIS A 3 -20.24 15.42 -28.31
C HIS A 3 -19.04 14.84 -29.07
N LEU A 4 -17.83 14.79 -28.48
CA LEU A 4 -16.69 14.08 -29.06
C LEU A 4 -16.62 12.61 -28.61
N LEU A 5 -17.25 12.27 -27.48
CA LEU A 5 -17.49 10.89 -27.06
C LEU A 5 -18.76 10.33 -27.70
N ASP A 6 -19.81 11.16 -27.74
CA ASP A 6 -21.14 10.88 -28.28
C ASP A 6 -21.14 11.06 -29.81
N HIS A 7 -20.26 10.30 -30.49
CA HIS A 7 -19.94 10.38 -31.92
C HIS A 7 -19.73 8.98 -32.50
N ASP A 8 -20.53 8.65 -33.49
CA ASP A 8 -20.52 7.37 -34.21
C ASP A 8 -19.32 7.30 -35.18
N ILE A 9 -18.57 6.20 -35.22
CA ILE A 9 -17.51 5.99 -36.22
C ILE A 9 -18.15 5.42 -37.49
N LYS A 10 -17.88 6.06 -38.63
CA LYS A 10 -18.38 5.63 -39.95
C LYS A 10 -17.24 5.04 -40.77
N ASP A 11 -17.08 5.48 -42.02
CA ASP A 11 -16.11 4.95 -42.98
C ASP A 11 -14.64 5.28 -42.63
N ASP A 12 -14.41 6.22 -41.71
CA ASP A 12 -13.09 6.62 -41.21
C ASP A 12 -13.10 6.82 -39.68
N GLU A 13 -12.15 6.17 -39.01
CA GLU A 13 -11.88 6.29 -37.57
C GLU A 13 -11.31 7.67 -37.20
N TYR A 14 -10.49 8.25 -38.07
CA TYR A 14 -9.77 9.50 -37.82
C TYR A 14 -10.67 10.74 -37.89
N SER A 15 -11.86 10.61 -38.48
CA SER A 15 -12.97 11.56 -38.38
C SER A 15 -13.29 11.96 -36.93
N ASN A 16 -13.09 11.07 -35.96
CA ASN A 16 -13.17 11.41 -34.55
C ASN A 16 -11.87 12.10 -34.07
N ALA A 17 -11.97 13.36 -33.67
CA ALA A 17 -10.85 14.18 -33.21
C ALA A 17 -10.06 13.56 -32.02
N ILE A 18 -10.67 12.69 -31.20
CA ILE A 18 -9.98 12.01 -30.11
C ILE A 18 -9.12 10.83 -30.63
N ILE A 19 -9.58 10.10 -31.66
CA ILE A 19 -8.77 9.07 -32.33
C ILE A 19 -7.58 9.72 -33.05
N SER A 20 -7.82 10.80 -33.80
CA SER A 20 -6.75 11.58 -34.43
C SER A 20 -5.73 12.13 -33.41
N ALA A 21 -6.17 12.70 -32.29
CA ALA A 21 -5.28 13.14 -31.22
C ALA A 21 -4.51 11.97 -30.56
N MET A 22 -5.14 10.81 -30.41
CA MET A 22 -4.48 9.59 -29.91
C MET A 22 -3.38 9.10 -30.84
N ALA A 23 -3.62 9.07 -32.15
CA ALA A 23 -2.62 8.65 -33.14
C ALA A 23 -1.36 9.53 -33.07
N VAL A 24 -1.52 10.85 -32.91
CA VAL A 24 -0.40 11.78 -32.67
C VAL A 24 0.33 11.47 -31.35
N MET A 25 -0.39 11.16 -30.26
CA MET A 25 0.22 10.67 -29.01
C MET A 25 0.91 9.30 -29.13
N GLY A 26 0.74 8.60 -30.24
CA GLY A 26 1.46 7.38 -30.59
C GLY A 26 2.86 7.62 -31.14
N ILE A 27 3.24 8.87 -31.42
CA ILE A 27 4.55 9.27 -31.95
C ILE A 27 5.47 9.73 -30.81
N LYS A 28 6.77 9.43 -30.91
CA LYS A 28 7.81 9.89 -29.97
C LYS A 28 8.43 11.22 -30.43
N GLU A 29 8.94 12.00 -29.48
CA GLU A 29 9.65 13.28 -29.73
C GLU A 29 10.88 13.13 -30.65
N GLY A 30 11.58 11.99 -30.61
CA GLY A 30 12.68 11.65 -31.51
C GLY A 30 12.26 10.91 -32.80
N GLY A 31 10.96 10.89 -33.12
CA GLY A 31 10.39 10.12 -34.23
C GLY A 31 10.12 8.64 -33.90
N GLY A 32 9.30 8.01 -34.75
CA GLY A 32 8.89 6.62 -34.62
C GLY A 32 7.84 6.36 -33.54
N TRP A 33 7.30 5.14 -33.53
CA TRP A 33 6.11 4.79 -32.77
C TRP A 33 6.38 4.43 -31.30
N CYS A 34 5.43 4.76 -30.41
CA CYS A 34 5.35 4.26 -29.05
C CYS A 34 5.16 2.72 -29.03
N SER A 35 5.80 2.05 -28.08
CA SER A 35 5.55 0.62 -27.84
C SER A 35 4.18 0.41 -27.18
N PRO A 36 3.53 -0.77 -27.34
CA PRO A 36 2.27 -1.06 -26.67
C PRO A 36 2.33 -0.93 -25.13
N LEU A 37 3.50 -1.20 -24.54
CA LEU A 37 3.83 -0.94 -23.14
C LEU A 37 3.59 0.52 -22.71
N ASN A 38 3.93 1.49 -23.56
CA ASN A 38 3.87 2.93 -23.28
C ASN A 38 2.59 3.59 -23.84
N TYR A 39 1.95 2.97 -24.83
CA TYR A 39 0.74 3.50 -25.48
C TYR A 39 -0.57 3.02 -24.81
N THR A 40 -0.65 1.76 -24.37
CA THR A 40 -1.84 1.25 -23.65
C THR A 40 -2.16 1.97 -22.32
N PRO A 41 -1.20 2.57 -21.58
CA PRO A 41 -1.51 3.49 -20.47
C PRO A 41 -2.20 4.78 -20.93
N LYS A 42 -1.79 5.39 -22.05
CA LYS A 42 -2.41 6.60 -22.62
C LYS A 42 -3.88 6.33 -23.01
N MET A 43 -4.13 5.21 -23.70
CA MET A 43 -5.49 4.72 -23.98
C MET A 43 -6.32 4.53 -22.69
N SER A 44 -5.72 3.93 -21.66
CA SER A 44 -6.37 3.72 -20.36
C SER A 44 -6.72 5.03 -19.65
N ALA A 45 -5.88 6.07 -19.78
CA ALA A 45 -6.14 7.40 -19.24
C ALA A 45 -7.32 8.08 -19.95
N ILE A 46 -7.42 7.98 -21.28
CA ILE A 46 -8.54 8.53 -22.04
C ILE A 46 -9.86 7.84 -21.68
N ILE A 47 -9.88 6.50 -21.54
CA ILE A 47 -11.08 5.78 -21.04
C ILE A 47 -11.48 6.26 -19.64
N LYS A 48 -10.52 6.49 -18.73
CA LYS A 48 -10.79 7.06 -17.39
C LYS A 48 -11.40 8.46 -17.49
N VAL A 49 -10.81 9.35 -18.30
CA VAL A 49 -11.29 10.73 -18.48
C VAL A 49 -12.69 10.75 -19.12
N ALA A 50 -12.94 9.95 -20.15
CA ALA A 50 -14.26 9.83 -20.79
C ALA A 50 -15.35 9.42 -19.79
N ARG A 51 -15.05 8.43 -18.92
CA ARG A 51 -15.96 8.01 -17.83
C ARG A 51 -16.18 9.12 -16.80
N MET A 52 -15.14 9.88 -16.42
CA MET A 52 -15.28 11.05 -15.55
C MET A 52 -16.15 12.14 -16.21
N MET A 53 -15.97 12.41 -17.51
CA MET A 53 -16.77 13.40 -18.25
C MET A 53 -18.24 13.00 -18.37
N ALA A 54 -18.57 11.72 -18.55
CA ALA A 54 -19.95 11.24 -18.52
C ALA A 54 -20.61 11.46 -17.13
N VAL A 55 -19.92 11.15 -16.03
CA VAL A 55 -20.43 11.41 -14.67
C VAL A 55 -20.59 12.91 -14.41
N TYR A 56 -19.60 13.72 -14.80
CA TYR A 56 -19.64 15.18 -14.64
C TYR A 56 -20.74 15.83 -15.48
N SER A 57 -20.92 15.41 -16.74
CA SER A 57 -21.99 15.87 -17.62
C SER A 57 -23.37 15.50 -17.07
N ALA A 58 -23.54 14.27 -16.55
CA ALA A 58 -24.77 13.84 -15.90
C ALA A 58 -25.07 14.64 -14.63
N HIS A 59 -24.05 15.03 -13.86
CA HIS A 59 -24.20 15.92 -12.70
C HIS A 59 -24.62 17.33 -13.14
N GLN A 60 -23.89 17.97 -14.08
CA GLN A 60 -24.25 19.29 -14.62
C GLN A 60 -25.68 19.31 -15.20
N ALA A 61 -26.09 18.26 -15.92
CA ALA A 61 -27.44 18.15 -16.47
C ALA A 61 -28.50 18.10 -15.37
N ARG A 62 -28.25 17.37 -14.26
CA ARG A 62 -29.16 17.37 -13.11
C ARG A 62 -29.26 18.76 -12.45
N GLN A 63 -28.15 19.47 -12.27
CA GLN A 63 -28.19 20.82 -11.68
C GLN A 63 -28.95 21.81 -12.56
N LYS A 64 -28.74 21.77 -13.88
CA LYS A 64 -29.52 22.58 -14.84
C LYS A 64 -31.03 22.29 -14.76
N ASP A 65 -31.41 21.02 -14.60
CA ASP A 65 -32.82 20.66 -14.46
C ASP A 65 -33.42 21.02 -13.09
N ILE A 66 -32.64 20.98 -12.00
CA ILE A 66 -33.05 21.51 -10.68
C ILE A 66 -33.30 23.03 -10.78
N HIS A 67 -32.37 23.79 -11.38
CA HIS A 67 -32.53 25.23 -11.57
C HIS A 67 -33.74 25.56 -12.45
N ARG A 68 -34.00 24.78 -13.51
CA ARG A 68 -35.20 24.90 -14.35
C ARG A 68 -36.50 24.66 -13.57
N VAL A 69 -36.56 23.65 -12.71
CA VAL A 69 -37.75 23.38 -11.88
C VAL A 69 -38.02 24.52 -10.91
N ILE A 70 -36.98 25.06 -10.27
CA ILE A 70 -37.11 26.21 -9.35
C ILE A 70 -37.58 27.47 -10.12
N ALA A 71 -36.94 27.79 -11.25
CA ALA A 71 -37.31 28.96 -12.06
C ALA A 71 -38.72 28.85 -12.66
N ALA A 72 -39.15 27.67 -13.08
CA ALA A 72 -40.50 27.44 -13.61
C ALA A 72 -41.59 27.53 -12.53
N ASP A 73 -41.26 27.22 -11.27
CA ASP A 73 -42.16 27.39 -10.13
C ASP A 73 -42.25 28.87 -9.70
N GLN A 74 -41.12 29.59 -9.71
CA GLN A 74 -41.06 31.05 -9.48
C GLN A 74 -41.78 31.87 -10.55
N ALA A 75 -41.78 31.43 -11.81
CA ALA A 75 -42.46 32.09 -12.93
C ALA A 75 -43.99 31.83 -12.99
N ARG A 76 -44.54 31.10 -12.02
CA ARG A 76 -45.94 30.67 -12.02
C ARG A 76 -46.86 31.79 -11.51
N PRO A 77 -47.92 32.20 -12.24
CA PRO A 77 -48.78 33.30 -11.81
C PRO A 77 -49.54 32.96 -10.53
N ALA A 78 -49.69 33.94 -9.64
CA ALA A 78 -50.30 33.79 -8.32
C ALA A 78 -51.82 33.52 -8.41
N SER A 79 -52.19 32.23 -8.37
CA SER A 79 -53.58 31.76 -8.42
C SER A 79 -54.17 31.63 -7.02
N GLY A 80 -54.75 32.73 -6.51
CA GLY A 80 -55.55 32.74 -5.28
C GLY A 80 -54.80 33.15 -4.00
N SER A 81 -55.56 33.32 -2.92
CA SER A 81 -55.15 34.03 -1.69
C SER A 81 -54.23 33.25 -0.72
N ARG A 82 -53.29 32.46 -1.25
CA ARG A 82 -52.21 31.83 -0.46
C ARG A 82 -50.85 32.39 -0.89
N PRO A 83 -49.91 32.62 0.04
CA PRO A 83 -48.58 33.10 -0.31
C PRO A 83 -47.86 32.07 -1.20
N ALA A 84 -47.10 32.55 -2.18
CA ALA A 84 -46.32 31.71 -3.08
C ALA A 84 -45.15 31.06 -2.32
N VAL A 85 -45.32 29.81 -1.90
CA VAL A 85 -44.24 29.00 -1.32
C VAL A 85 -43.30 28.58 -2.45
N VAL A 86 -42.23 29.35 -2.64
CA VAL A 86 -41.16 29.05 -3.60
C VAL A 86 -40.55 27.69 -3.28
N LEU A 87 -40.47 26.81 -4.28
CA LEU A 87 -39.92 25.47 -4.10
C LEU A 87 -38.51 25.48 -3.49
N THR A 88 -38.32 24.69 -2.43
CA THR A 88 -36.98 24.53 -1.85
C THR A 88 -36.08 23.71 -2.78
N GLU A 89 -34.77 23.92 -2.66
CA GLU A 89 -33.79 23.15 -3.43
C GLU A 89 -33.87 21.64 -3.11
N GLN A 90 -34.31 21.26 -1.91
CA GLN A 90 -34.51 19.87 -1.51
C GLN A 90 -35.72 19.23 -2.23
N GLU A 91 -36.85 19.92 -2.31
CA GLU A 91 -38.03 19.45 -3.07
C GLU A 91 -37.73 19.39 -4.58
N ALA A 92 -37.01 20.37 -5.12
CA ALA A 92 -36.55 20.35 -6.50
C ALA A 92 -35.60 19.15 -6.77
N LYS A 93 -34.69 18.84 -5.83
CA LYS A 93 -33.81 17.66 -5.87
C LYS A 93 -34.58 16.33 -5.85
N GLN A 94 -35.78 16.27 -5.26
CA GLN A 94 -36.67 15.10 -5.30
C GLN A 94 -37.45 14.99 -6.62
N ARG A 95 -37.95 16.11 -7.16
CA ARG A 95 -38.72 16.13 -8.42
C ARG A 95 -37.87 15.83 -9.68
N VAL A 96 -36.55 16.02 -9.62
CA VAL A 96 -35.65 15.85 -10.78
C VAL A 96 -34.91 14.51 -10.75
N ALA A 97 -35.04 13.75 -11.85
CA ALA A 97 -34.35 12.48 -12.06
C ALA A 97 -32.85 12.53 -11.74
N GLY A 98 -32.40 11.60 -10.89
CA GLY A 98 -31.05 11.56 -10.32
C GLY A 98 -29.91 11.36 -11.32
N VAL A 99 -28.67 11.38 -10.82
CA VAL A 99 -27.47 11.26 -11.66
C VAL A 99 -27.34 9.85 -12.27
N PHE A 100 -27.70 8.80 -11.53
CA PHE A 100 -27.49 7.40 -11.97
C PHE A 100 -28.23 7.05 -13.28
N PRO A 101 -29.55 7.32 -13.48
CA PRO A 101 -30.20 7.08 -14.76
C PRO A 101 -29.57 7.84 -15.94
N ARG A 102 -29.10 9.07 -15.70
CA ARG A 102 -28.44 9.92 -16.72
C ARG A 102 -27.10 9.32 -17.13
N VAL A 103 -26.27 8.90 -16.17
CA VAL A 103 -25.03 8.15 -16.42
C VAL A 103 -25.34 6.84 -17.13
N ARG A 104 -26.36 6.08 -16.72
CA ARG A 104 -26.73 4.81 -17.36
C ARG A 104 -27.14 4.97 -18.83
N LYS A 105 -27.81 6.09 -19.19
CA LYS A 105 -28.12 6.43 -20.59
C LYS A 105 -26.85 6.75 -21.39
N MET A 106 -25.96 7.60 -20.87
CA MET A 106 -24.67 7.91 -21.52
C MET A 106 -23.80 6.67 -21.69
N VAL A 107 -23.74 5.82 -20.65
CA VAL A 107 -22.90 4.63 -20.65
C VAL A 107 -23.32 3.64 -21.74
N ARG A 108 -24.63 3.38 -21.86
CA ARG A 108 -25.21 2.55 -22.94
C ARG A 108 -25.07 3.14 -24.33
N ARG A 109 -24.83 4.45 -24.47
CA ARG A 109 -24.74 5.12 -25.77
C ARG A 109 -23.31 5.22 -26.31
N PHE A 110 -22.31 5.43 -25.44
CA PHE A 110 -20.93 5.69 -25.91
C PHE A 110 -19.81 5.26 -24.94
N ILE A 111 -20.07 4.41 -23.93
CA ILE A 111 -19.04 3.92 -22.98
C ILE A 111 -18.97 2.38 -22.91
N THR A 112 -20.05 1.68 -23.25
CA THR A 112 -20.08 0.22 -23.40
C THR A 112 -19.52 -0.21 -24.76
N ARG A 113 -19.14 -1.49 -24.86
CA ARG A 113 -19.11 -2.18 -26.15
C ARG A 113 -20.54 -2.42 -26.64
N ILE A 114 -20.68 -2.42 -27.95
CA ILE A 114 -21.80 -2.91 -28.73
C ILE A 114 -21.63 -4.45 -28.86
N GLY A 115 -22.70 -5.18 -29.16
CA GLY A 115 -22.63 -6.63 -29.41
C GLY A 115 -22.42 -6.90 -30.89
N GLU A 116 -21.75 -8.02 -31.22
CA GLU A 116 -21.52 -8.46 -32.60
C GLU A 116 -22.83 -8.62 -33.43
N GLU A 117 -23.96 -8.79 -32.76
CA GLU A 117 -25.31 -8.90 -33.33
C GLU A 117 -26.05 -7.55 -33.54
N SER A 118 -25.35 -6.39 -33.51
CA SER A 118 -26.02 -5.08 -33.52
C SER A 118 -25.61 -4.18 -34.68
N ASP A 119 -26.60 -3.70 -35.45
CA ASP A 119 -26.47 -2.73 -36.56
C ASP A 119 -26.06 -1.30 -36.13
N GLN A 120 -25.39 -1.14 -34.99
CA GLN A 120 -24.94 0.16 -34.48
C GLN A 120 -23.49 0.41 -34.89
N PHE A 121 -23.22 1.61 -35.43
CA PHE A 121 -21.87 2.06 -35.75
C PHE A 121 -20.95 1.99 -34.52
N PRO A 122 -19.69 1.53 -34.66
CA PRO A 122 -18.73 1.48 -33.55
C PRO A 122 -18.57 2.83 -32.86
N VAL A 123 -18.56 2.83 -31.54
CA VAL A 123 -18.42 4.07 -30.75
C VAL A 123 -16.96 4.28 -30.31
N LEU A 124 -16.56 5.54 -30.12
CA LEU A 124 -15.19 5.91 -29.74
C LEU A 124 -14.57 5.02 -28.64
N ILE A 125 -15.32 4.74 -27.57
CA ILE A 125 -14.78 3.99 -26.42
C ILE A 125 -14.63 2.49 -26.70
N GLU A 126 -15.41 1.94 -27.63
CA GLU A 126 -15.28 0.56 -28.08
C GLU A 126 -13.98 0.34 -28.84
N TRP A 127 -13.73 1.16 -29.86
CA TRP A 127 -12.47 1.15 -30.61
C TRP A 127 -11.25 1.31 -29.68
N ILE A 128 -11.31 2.26 -28.74
CA ILE A 128 -10.21 2.46 -27.76
C ILE A 128 -10.08 1.24 -26.82
N LEU A 129 -11.17 0.56 -26.46
CA LEU A 129 -11.12 -0.68 -25.66
C LEU A 129 -10.49 -1.83 -26.45
N GLU A 130 -10.77 -1.95 -27.74
CA GLU A 130 -10.26 -3.00 -28.64
C GLU A 130 -8.79 -2.81 -28.98
N ALA A 131 -8.41 -1.65 -29.51
CA ALA A 131 -7.02 -1.30 -29.78
C ALA A 131 -6.16 -1.42 -28.50
N ARG A 132 -6.71 -1.08 -27.33
CA ARG A 132 -6.07 -1.31 -26.03
C ARG A 132 -5.98 -2.79 -25.65
N THR A 133 -6.99 -3.60 -25.97
CA THR A 133 -7.00 -5.04 -25.68
C THR A 133 -5.98 -5.78 -26.55
N TYR A 134 -5.93 -5.46 -27.84
CA TYR A 134 -4.92 -5.94 -28.77
C TYR A 134 -3.50 -5.50 -28.36
N GLY A 135 -3.31 -4.23 -28.00
CA GLY A 135 -2.05 -3.74 -27.45
C GLY A 135 -1.63 -4.40 -26.13
N MET A 136 -2.59 -4.85 -25.31
CA MET A 136 -2.32 -5.65 -24.11
C MET A 136 -1.99 -7.11 -24.45
N HIS A 137 -2.65 -7.72 -25.43
CA HIS A 137 -2.30 -9.05 -25.95
C HIS A 137 -0.85 -9.08 -26.48
N ILE A 138 -0.46 -8.12 -27.33
CA ILE A 138 0.93 -7.95 -27.79
C ILE A 138 1.87 -7.81 -26.59
N ARG A 139 1.52 -6.99 -25.60
CA ARG A 139 2.34 -6.77 -24.40
C ARG A 139 2.60 -8.04 -23.57
N PHE A 140 1.64 -8.95 -23.47
CA PHE A 140 1.81 -10.20 -22.71
C PHE A 140 2.51 -11.27 -23.55
N ASN A 141 2.20 -11.36 -24.85
CA ASN A 141 2.66 -12.46 -25.71
C ASN A 141 3.90 -12.11 -26.55
N THR A 142 4.47 -10.90 -26.41
CA THR A 142 5.74 -10.49 -27.04
C THR A 142 6.82 -10.23 -25.99
N THR A 143 7.94 -10.94 -26.09
CA THR A 143 9.11 -10.71 -25.25
C THR A 143 9.62 -9.27 -25.37
N ALA A 144 9.50 -8.49 -24.30
CA ALA A 144 10.01 -7.13 -24.26
C ALA A 144 11.55 -7.10 -24.41
N SER A 145 12.07 -6.11 -25.14
CA SER A 145 13.51 -5.94 -25.38
C SER A 145 14.30 -5.94 -24.06
N GLY A 146 15.38 -6.72 -24.01
CA GLY A 146 16.15 -7.02 -22.80
C GLY A 146 16.56 -5.75 -22.03
N THR A 147 15.82 -5.46 -20.95
CA THR A 147 16.04 -4.26 -20.10
C THR A 147 16.99 -4.54 -18.93
N VAL A 148 17.40 -5.80 -18.76
CA VAL A 148 18.24 -6.33 -17.70
C VAL A 148 19.41 -7.08 -18.33
N ASP A 149 20.62 -6.78 -17.87
CA ASP A 149 21.88 -7.44 -18.23
C ASP A 149 22.62 -7.84 -16.93
N TRP A 150 23.45 -8.89 -16.99
CA TRP A 150 24.13 -9.50 -15.84
C TRP A 150 25.61 -9.79 -16.16
N GLN A 151 26.51 -9.15 -15.42
CA GLN A 151 27.95 -9.28 -15.59
C GLN A 151 28.55 -9.77 -14.26
N GLY A 152 28.79 -11.08 -14.14
CA GLY A 152 29.15 -11.71 -12.87
C GLY A 152 28.01 -11.61 -11.84
N GLU A 153 28.26 -10.89 -10.74
CA GLU A 153 27.23 -10.53 -9.75
C GLU A 153 26.68 -9.11 -9.94
N THR A 154 27.22 -8.33 -10.87
CA THR A 154 26.72 -6.99 -11.17
C THR A 154 25.49 -7.06 -12.07
N LEU A 155 24.39 -6.49 -11.59
CA LEU A 155 23.13 -6.27 -12.30
C LEU A 155 23.15 -4.91 -13.01
N ARG A 156 22.77 -4.89 -14.29
CA ARG A 156 22.52 -3.65 -15.04
C ARG A 156 21.04 -3.54 -15.40
N PHE A 157 20.42 -2.42 -15.05
CA PHE A 157 19.05 -2.07 -15.44
C PHE A 157 19.03 -0.64 -15.96
N GLN A 158 18.71 -0.47 -17.25
CA GLN A 158 18.75 0.83 -17.94
C GLN A 158 20.13 1.52 -17.80
N LYS A 159 20.18 2.70 -17.14
CA LYS A 159 21.41 3.45 -16.84
C LYS A 159 22.05 3.04 -15.50
N THR A 160 21.33 2.34 -14.63
CA THR A 160 21.80 1.91 -13.31
C THR A 160 22.63 0.63 -13.42
N LYS A 161 23.79 0.61 -12.76
CA LYS A 161 24.55 -0.61 -12.44
C LYS A 161 24.54 -0.80 -10.93
N VAL A 162 24.38 -2.03 -10.48
CA VAL A 162 24.22 -2.39 -9.07
C VAL A 162 24.92 -3.71 -8.81
N ASP A 163 25.89 -3.77 -7.91
CA ASP A 163 26.46 -5.04 -7.48
C ASP A 163 25.72 -5.66 -6.27
N MET A 164 25.69 -6.99 -6.19
CA MET A 164 25.05 -7.70 -5.07
C MET A 164 25.74 -7.40 -3.73
N ALA A 165 27.07 -7.21 -3.71
CA ALA A 165 27.79 -6.82 -2.50
C ALA A 165 27.49 -5.37 -2.08
N GLN A 166 27.25 -4.47 -3.05
CA GLN A 166 26.78 -3.11 -2.76
C GLN A 166 25.38 -3.10 -2.15
N LEU A 167 24.44 -3.91 -2.67
CA LEU A 167 23.10 -4.06 -2.09
C LEU A 167 23.13 -4.63 -0.68
N ALA A 168 23.92 -5.68 -0.43
CA ALA A 168 24.10 -6.22 0.92
C ALA A 168 24.66 -5.15 1.88
N SER A 169 25.70 -4.42 1.46
CA SER A 169 26.31 -3.35 2.24
C SER A 169 25.33 -2.20 2.53
N MET A 170 24.47 -1.86 1.56
CA MET A 170 23.40 -0.86 1.71
C MET A 170 22.34 -1.31 2.71
N PHE A 171 21.93 -2.58 2.71
CA PHE A 171 20.93 -3.10 3.64
C PHE A 171 21.46 -3.22 5.07
N HIS A 172 22.68 -3.72 5.27
CA HIS A 172 23.31 -3.75 6.61
C HIS A 172 23.60 -2.33 7.12
N GLY A 173 24.04 -1.42 6.25
CA GLY A 173 24.20 0.00 6.57
C GLY A 173 22.90 0.70 7.00
N MET A 174 21.78 0.40 6.34
CA MET A 174 20.45 0.82 6.79
C MET A 174 20.07 0.23 8.15
N VAL A 175 20.37 -1.05 8.41
CA VAL A 175 20.12 -1.66 9.74
C VAL A 175 20.92 -0.97 10.83
N ASP A 176 22.20 -0.67 10.61
CA ASP A 176 23.04 -0.03 11.63
C ASP A 176 22.68 1.46 11.85
N GLU A 177 22.21 2.17 10.83
CA GLU A 177 21.64 3.51 10.98
C GLU A 177 20.30 3.48 11.73
N ALA A 178 19.44 2.50 11.46
CA ALA A 178 18.20 2.29 12.20
C ALA A 178 18.45 1.87 13.66
N ARG A 179 19.46 1.03 13.94
CA ARG A 179 19.94 0.70 15.30
C ARG A 179 20.38 1.94 16.05
N THR A 180 21.29 2.73 15.47
CA THR A 180 21.81 3.96 16.09
C THR A 180 20.66 4.95 16.38
N THR A 181 19.74 5.12 15.44
CA THR A 181 18.58 6.00 15.63
C THR A 181 17.60 5.44 16.68
N LEU A 182 17.50 4.11 16.83
CA LEU A 182 16.68 3.49 17.87
C LEU A 182 17.31 3.65 19.27
N GLU A 183 18.63 3.58 19.41
CA GLU A 183 19.35 3.90 20.66
C GLU A 183 19.08 5.35 21.09
N GLU A 184 19.22 6.32 20.18
CA GLU A 184 18.89 7.73 20.41
C GLU A 184 17.43 7.91 20.85
N LEU A 185 16.49 7.20 20.21
CA LEU A 185 15.06 7.26 20.52
C LEU A 185 14.67 6.51 21.80
N ALA A 186 15.46 5.53 22.23
CA ALA A 186 15.26 4.82 23.50
C ALA A 186 15.88 5.53 24.71
N LEU A 187 16.58 6.65 24.48
CA LEU A 187 17.40 7.38 25.46
C LEU A 187 18.52 6.50 26.04
N LEU A 188 19.27 5.86 25.14
CA LEU A 188 20.44 5.04 25.42
C LEU A 188 21.73 5.67 24.88
N GLY A 189 22.88 5.25 25.41
CA GLY A 189 24.19 5.54 24.83
C GLY A 189 24.41 4.78 23.52
N LYS A 190 25.38 5.26 22.73
CA LYS A 190 25.74 4.65 21.45
C LYS A 190 26.37 3.26 21.66
N GLY A 191 25.81 2.23 21.01
CA GLY A 191 26.21 0.84 21.17
C GLY A 191 25.52 0.12 22.34
N GLU A 192 24.63 0.79 23.08
CA GLU A 192 23.92 0.23 24.23
C GLU A 192 22.59 -0.47 23.86
N ILE A 193 22.28 -0.73 22.59
CA ILE A 193 21.05 -1.44 22.16
C ILE A 193 20.78 -2.77 22.90
N GLY A 194 21.82 -3.41 23.45
CA GLY A 194 21.70 -4.58 24.33
C GLY A 194 21.02 -4.33 25.69
N GLN A 195 20.80 -3.06 26.08
CA GLN A 195 19.98 -2.67 27.24
C GLN A 195 18.47 -2.62 26.93
N LEU A 196 18.05 -2.74 25.67
CA LEU A 196 16.63 -2.83 25.34
C LEU A 196 16.06 -4.15 25.89
N PRO A 197 14.78 -4.19 26.35
CA PRO A 197 14.19 -5.41 26.85
C PRO A 197 14.18 -6.50 25.77
N ALA A 198 14.59 -7.72 26.16
CA ALA A 198 14.72 -8.83 25.23
C ALA A 198 13.34 -9.32 24.76
N ILE A 199 13.20 -9.54 23.45
CA ILE A 199 12.02 -10.13 22.83
C ILE A 199 12.20 -11.67 22.84
N PRO A 200 11.37 -12.44 23.55
CA PRO A 200 11.52 -13.89 23.67
C PRO A 200 10.94 -14.61 22.44
N TRP A 201 11.58 -14.41 21.27
CA TRP A 201 11.06 -14.80 19.95
C TRP A 201 10.51 -16.23 19.80
N ALA A 202 10.95 -17.18 20.62
CA ALA A 202 10.48 -18.58 20.60
C ALA A 202 9.11 -18.79 21.30
N SER A 203 8.65 -17.82 22.08
CA SER A 203 7.40 -17.83 22.85
C SER A 203 6.64 -16.51 22.71
N VAL A 204 6.71 -15.88 21.54
CA VAL A 204 5.83 -14.74 21.19
C VAL A 204 4.57 -15.28 20.56
N GLU A 205 3.47 -15.15 21.27
CA GLU A 205 2.13 -15.54 20.84
C GLU A 205 1.49 -14.41 20.00
N ASP A 206 0.68 -14.74 18.98
CA ASP A 206 -0.08 -13.74 18.22
C ASP A 206 -1.31 -14.40 17.58
N ASP A 207 -2.51 -14.09 18.08
CA ASP A 207 -3.74 -14.57 17.47
C ASP A 207 -4.12 -13.69 16.28
N ASN A 208 -3.90 -14.19 15.07
CA ASN A 208 -4.23 -13.45 13.86
C ASN A 208 -5.73 -13.48 13.50
N SER A 209 -6.51 -14.36 14.13
CA SER A 209 -7.95 -14.45 13.96
C SER A 209 -8.71 -13.43 14.80
N GLU A 210 -8.16 -12.99 15.93
CA GLU A 210 -8.73 -11.97 16.80
C GLU A 210 -8.96 -10.65 16.05
N GLN A 211 -10.22 -10.18 16.06
CA GLN A 211 -10.71 -8.95 15.40
C GLN A 211 -11.01 -7.81 16.38
N ARG A 212 -10.93 -8.05 17.70
CA ARG A 212 -11.13 -7.05 18.77
C ARG A 212 -10.40 -5.75 18.46
N GLU A 213 -11.13 -4.63 18.53
CA GLU A 213 -10.58 -3.30 18.31
C GLU A 213 -9.42 -3.04 19.28
N GLY A 214 -8.28 -2.56 18.77
CA GLY A 214 -7.09 -2.35 19.58
C GLY A 214 -6.19 -3.57 19.79
N TYR A 215 -6.58 -4.78 19.35
CA TYR A 215 -5.74 -5.98 19.49
C TYR A 215 -4.54 -6.01 18.52
N TRP A 216 -3.45 -6.60 19.02
CA TRP A 216 -2.16 -6.92 18.39
C TRP A 216 -1.31 -7.72 19.39
N PHE A 217 -0.25 -8.41 18.95
CA PHE A 217 0.55 -9.30 19.82
C PHE A 217 1.04 -8.69 21.14
N LEU A 218 1.45 -7.42 21.18
CA LEU A 218 1.89 -6.75 22.43
C LEU A 218 0.74 -6.39 23.39
N ALA A 219 -0.51 -6.60 22.99
CA ALA A 219 -1.70 -6.58 23.84
C ALA A 219 -2.33 -7.98 24.00
N ASP A 220 -1.59 -9.05 23.65
CA ASP A 220 -1.99 -10.41 23.96
C ASP A 220 -1.62 -10.78 25.41
N GLU A 221 -2.59 -11.31 26.14
CA GLU A 221 -2.44 -11.61 27.57
C GLU A 221 -1.42 -12.74 27.85
N ARG A 222 -1.10 -13.58 26.85
CA ARG A 222 -0.02 -14.59 26.93
C ARG A 222 1.38 -13.98 26.87
N ASN A 223 1.52 -12.79 26.27
CA ASN A 223 2.81 -12.11 26.12
C ASN A 223 3.17 -11.27 27.35
N GLU A 224 3.20 -11.89 28.54
CA GLU A 224 3.48 -11.18 29.81
C GLU A 224 4.80 -10.39 29.78
N TRP A 225 5.78 -10.86 29.00
CA TRP A 225 7.05 -10.20 28.76
C TRP A 225 6.91 -8.78 28.19
N ALA A 226 5.80 -8.45 27.51
CA ALA A 226 5.51 -7.12 26.98
C ALA A 226 5.45 -6.06 28.09
N ARG A 227 5.03 -6.43 29.31
CA ARG A 227 4.97 -5.52 30.47
C ARG A 227 6.35 -4.96 30.84
N ASN A 228 7.45 -5.65 30.50
CA ASN A 228 8.81 -5.21 30.77
C ASN A 228 9.26 -3.98 29.93
N GLY A 229 8.50 -3.62 28.90
CA GLY A 229 8.73 -2.41 28.10
C GLY A 229 7.81 -1.23 28.45
N ASP A 230 6.81 -1.43 29.32
CA ASP A 230 5.76 -0.43 29.58
C ASP A 230 6.34 0.85 30.21
N GLY A 231 6.45 1.89 29.39
CA GLY A 231 7.01 3.17 29.81
C GLY A 231 8.54 3.20 29.90
N PHE A 232 9.28 2.22 29.36
CA PHE A 232 10.75 2.13 29.39
C PHE A 232 11.47 3.45 29.06
N VAL A 233 11.04 4.14 27.99
CA VAL A 233 11.61 5.44 27.57
C VAL A 233 11.13 6.59 28.47
N MET A 234 9.91 6.50 28.99
CA MET A 234 9.34 7.48 29.93
C MET A 234 10.09 7.49 31.28
N GLN A 235 10.41 6.31 31.80
CA GLN A 235 11.22 6.13 33.02
C GLN A 235 12.59 6.79 32.82
N ARG A 236 13.32 6.44 31.75
CA ARG A 236 14.60 7.08 31.40
C ARG A 236 14.50 8.61 31.28
N ALA A 237 13.43 9.14 30.68
CA ALA A 237 13.20 10.57 30.53
C ALA A 237 12.91 11.34 31.84
N VAL A 238 12.56 10.64 32.93
CA VAL A 238 12.14 11.24 34.22
C VAL A 238 13.11 10.92 35.37
N GLU A 239 13.70 9.74 35.36
CA GLU A 239 14.55 9.22 36.46
C GLU A 239 16.02 9.62 36.29
N GLN A 240 16.54 9.63 35.05
CA GLN A 240 17.92 10.03 34.78
C GLN A 240 18.03 11.55 34.73
N GLU A 241 18.88 12.13 35.57
CA GLU A 241 18.97 13.60 35.74
C GLU A 241 19.38 14.34 34.46
N GLU A 242 20.20 13.74 33.59
CA GLU A 242 20.56 14.33 32.30
C GLU A 242 19.35 14.41 31.36
N HIS A 243 18.66 13.28 31.14
CA HIS A 243 17.46 13.24 30.29
C HIS A 243 16.33 14.09 30.88
N ARG A 244 16.15 14.08 32.21
CA ARG A 244 15.21 14.98 32.89
C ARG A 244 15.55 16.44 32.63
N ARG A 245 16.83 16.84 32.68
CA ARG A 245 17.27 18.20 32.32
C ARG A 245 17.11 18.50 30.83
N ALA A 246 17.20 17.52 29.93
CA ALA A 246 17.00 17.71 28.50
C ALA A 246 15.51 17.87 28.14
N TRP A 247 14.63 17.06 28.73
CA TRP A 247 13.21 16.99 28.40
C TRP A 247 12.32 17.94 29.20
N ILE A 248 12.61 18.13 30.49
CA ILE A 248 11.71 18.79 31.44
C ILE A 248 12.22 20.19 31.82
N THR A 249 11.29 21.15 31.93
CA THR A 249 11.52 22.50 32.43
C THR A 249 10.77 22.74 33.73
N THR A 250 11.44 23.35 34.71
CA THR A 250 10.89 23.71 36.03
C THR A 250 10.27 25.11 36.08
N LYS A 251 10.22 25.83 34.94
CA LYS A 251 9.57 27.15 34.84
C LYS A 251 8.08 27.04 35.18
N ARG A 252 7.65 27.76 36.22
CA ARG A 252 6.23 27.87 36.62
C ARG A 252 5.41 28.61 35.55
N GLY A 253 4.11 28.34 35.48
CA GLY A 253 3.19 28.97 34.53
C GLY A 253 3.10 28.32 33.15
N LEU A 254 3.88 27.27 32.86
CA LEU A 254 3.76 26.51 31.62
C LEU A 254 2.61 25.49 31.66
N ARG A 255 1.88 25.34 30.54
CA ARG A 255 0.78 24.36 30.38
C ARG A 255 1.24 22.90 30.48
N HIS A 256 2.51 22.62 30.15
CA HIS A 256 3.13 21.31 30.29
C HIS A 256 4.64 21.43 30.57
N PRO A 257 5.28 20.41 31.19
CA PRO A 257 6.70 20.47 31.56
C PRO A 257 7.69 20.24 30.40
N LEU A 258 7.24 19.92 29.18
CA LEU A 258 8.11 19.53 28.06
C LEU A 258 8.82 20.71 27.38
N ARG A 259 10.08 20.50 26.95
CA ARG A 259 10.88 21.47 26.18
C ARG A 259 10.75 21.27 24.66
N GLU A 260 10.54 22.38 23.93
CA GLU A 260 10.39 22.41 22.47
C GLU A 260 11.55 21.73 21.73
N GLN A 261 12.79 22.05 22.11
CA GLN A 261 13.99 21.52 21.45
C GLN A 261 14.06 20.00 21.51
N ALA A 262 13.75 19.39 22.66
CA ALA A 262 13.72 17.94 22.83
C ALA A 262 12.62 17.31 21.96
N VAL A 263 11.39 17.87 21.98
CA VAL A 263 10.27 17.41 21.14
C VAL A 263 10.62 17.48 19.65
N ARG A 264 11.19 18.60 19.17
CA ARG A 264 11.60 18.80 17.77
C ARG A 264 12.83 17.98 17.35
N GLN A 265 13.69 17.59 18.29
CA GLN A 265 14.81 16.68 18.02
C GLN A 265 14.31 15.24 17.94
N TYR A 266 13.47 14.83 18.88
CA TYR A 266 12.88 13.49 18.92
C TYR A 266 11.98 13.23 17.70
N GLN A 267 11.15 14.20 17.27
CA GLN A 267 10.39 14.08 16.03
C GLN A 267 11.32 13.76 14.84
N ARG A 268 12.45 14.47 14.70
CA ARG A 268 13.42 14.23 13.62
C ARG A 268 14.06 12.84 13.70
N GLY A 269 14.29 12.32 14.90
CA GLY A 269 14.70 10.92 15.10
C GLY A 269 13.63 9.93 14.64
N VAL A 270 12.37 10.13 15.06
CA VAL A 270 11.23 9.26 14.68
C VAL A 270 10.98 9.30 13.17
N ASP A 271 11.01 10.49 12.56
CA ASP A 271 10.89 10.66 11.11
C ASP A 271 12.03 9.95 10.36
N ARG A 272 13.30 10.09 10.79
CA ARG A 272 14.44 9.37 10.20
C ARG A 272 14.27 7.86 10.35
N PHE A 273 14.03 7.37 11.57
CA PHE A 273 13.89 5.93 11.84
C PHE A 273 12.81 5.28 10.98
N ARG A 274 11.64 5.94 10.85
CA ARG A 274 10.55 5.48 9.99
C ARG A 274 10.97 5.46 8.51
N GLU A 275 11.74 6.44 8.03
CA GLU A 275 12.24 6.45 6.65
C GLU A 275 13.20 5.28 6.36
N VAL A 276 14.11 4.97 7.29
CA VAL A 276 15.00 3.80 7.18
C VAL A 276 14.20 2.50 7.20
N MET A 277 13.26 2.38 8.15
CA MET A 277 12.44 1.18 8.32
C MET A 277 11.51 0.93 7.12
N TRP A 278 10.97 1.97 6.47
CA TRP A 278 10.21 1.78 5.23
C TRP A 278 11.10 1.18 4.14
N CYS A 279 12.32 1.70 3.96
CA CYS A 279 13.26 1.17 2.97
C CYS A 279 13.65 -0.28 3.29
N LEU A 280 13.96 -0.59 4.55
CA LEU A 280 14.25 -1.96 4.99
C LEU A 280 13.06 -2.90 4.74
N MET A 281 11.84 -2.55 5.15
CA MET A 281 10.64 -3.38 4.92
C MET A 281 10.33 -3.56 3.42
N HIS A 282 10.56 -2.53 2.59
CA HIS A 282 10.30 -2.57 1.16
C HIS A 282 11.34 -3.39 0.37
N MET A 283 12.61 -3.40 0.80
CA MET A 283 13.72 -3.99 0.04
C MET A 283 14.23 -5.33 0.60
N THR A 284 14.07 -5.60 1.90
CA THR A 284 14.62 -6.81 2.54
C THR A 284 13.60 -7.94 2.72
N SER A 285 12.30 -7.70 2.52
CA SER A 285 11.24 -8.67 2.85
C SER A 285 10.89 -9.69 1.75
N GLY A 286 11.68 -9.75 0.67
CA GLY A 286 11.38 -10.53 -0.53
C GLY A 286 10.99 -9.62 -1.70
N GLN A 287 9.95 -9.99 -2.45
CA GLN A 287 9.49 -9.17 -3.58
C GLN A 287 8.72 -7.93 -3.12
N PRO A 288 9.07 -6.71 -3.59
CA PRO A 288 8.55 -5.47 -3.05
C PRO A 288 7.03 -5.33 -3.22
N ALA A 289 6.39 -4.71 -2.22
CA ALA A 289 5.00 -4.28 -2.29
C ALA A 289 4.82 -3.07 -3.24
N ARG A 290 3.59 -2.71 -3.57
CA ARG A 290 3.32 -1.40 -4.18
C ARG A 290 3.51 -0.32 -3.11
N ALA A 291 3.97 0.86 -3.51
CA ALA A 291 4.28 1.93 -2.55
C ALA A 291 3.03 2.35 -1.76
N SER A 292 1.88 2.52 -2.42
CA SER A 292 0.58 2.76 -1.78
C SER A 292 0.22 1.66 -0.77
N GLU A 293 0.15 0.40 -1.22
CA GLU A 293 -0.11 -0.76 -0.35
C GLU A 293 0.82 -0.82 0.88
N SER A 294 2.08 -0.41 0.74
CA SER A 294 3.05 -0.40 1.83
C SER A 294 2.88 0.76 2.81
N LEU A 295 2.23 1.85 2.42
CA LEU A 295 1.94 3.01 3.28
C LEU A 295 0.66 2.82 4.12
N GLU A 296 -0.20 1.89 3.73
CA GLU A 296 -1.48 1.59 4.42
C GLU A 296 -1.34 0.55 5.57
N ILE A 297 -0.11 0.12 5.90
CA ILE A 297 0.18 -0.92 6.90
C ILE A 297 -0.27 -0.48 8.31
N ARG A 298 -1.23 -1.23 8.88
CA ARG A 298 -1.65 -1.14 10.29
C ARG A 298 -0.88 -2.12 11.17
N PHE A 299 -0.48 -1.69 12.37
CA PHE A 299 0.14 -2.57 13.38
C PHE A 299 -0.87 -3.10 14.41
N ARG A 300 -2.09 -2.55 14.43
CA ARG A 300 -3.14 -2.84 15.40
C ARG A 300 -4.51 -2.88 14.72
N ASN A 301 -5.41 -3.74 15.19
CA ASN A 301 -6.77 -3.84 14.68
C ASN A 301 -7.55 -2.52 14.88
N THR A 302 -8.44 -2.17 13.93
CA THR A 302 -9.33 -1.00 14.03
C THR A 302 -10.75 -1.33 13.64
N ARG A 303 -11.73 -0.65 14.25
CA ARG A 303 -13.17 -0.90 14.03
C ARG A 303 -13.62 -0.82 12.57
N ASN A 304 -13.06 0.12 11.80
CA ASN A 304 -13.46 0.36 10.41
C ASN A 304 -12.46 -0.26 9.40
N GLY A 305 -11.20 -0.48 9.80
CA GLY A 305 -10.16 -1.07 8.96
C GLY A 305 -9.93 -2.57 9.16
N GLY A 306 -10.65 -3.19 10.10
CA GLY A 306 -10.55 -4.61 10.44
C GLY A 306 -9.19 -4.98 11.03
N ALA A 307 -8.73 -6.18 10.70
CA ALA A 307 -7.45 -6.72 11.13
C ALA A 307 -6.25 -5.80 10.80
N ARG A 308 -5.23 -5.89 11.67
CA ARG A 308 -3.87 -5.37 11.42
C ARG A 308 -3.20 -6.04 10.22
N ASN A 309 -2.19 -5.37 9.66
CA ASN A 309 -1.35 -5.90 8.61
C ASN A 309 -0.10 -6.61 9.15
N ILE A 310 0.42 -6.22 10.31
CA ILE A 310 1.63 -6.79 10.93
C ILE A 310 1.25 -7.94 11.85
N PHE A 311 2.00 -9.05 11.76
CA PHE A 311 1.81 -10.26 12.56
C PHE A 311 3.13 -10.90 12.97
N ILE A 312 3.09 -11.77 13.98
CA ILE A 312 4.16 -12.71 14.32
C ILE A 312 3.73 -14.11 13.85
N SER A 313 4.67 -14.87 13.28
CA SER A 313 4.46 -16.27 12.90
C SER A 313 5.81 -16.99 12.91
N HIS A 314 5.86 -18.17 13.55
CA HIS A 314 7.10 -18.92 13.82
C HIS A 314 8.21 -18.06 14.45
N GLY A 315 7.82 -17.14 15.34
CA GLY A 315 8.73 -16.19 15.97
C GLY A 315 9.35 -15.15 15.04
N GLN A 316 8.85 -14.97 13.82
CA GLN A 316 9.32 -14.00 12.83
C GLN A 316 8.24 -12.93 12.58
N VAL A 317 8.66 -11.68 12.36
CA VAL A 317 7.73 -10.60 12.00
C VAL A 317 7.34 -10.73 10.53
N GLY A 318 6.05 -10.87 10.28
CA GLY A 318 5.42 -10.80 8.96
C GLY A 318 4.57 -9.54 8.80
N PHE A 319 4.29 -9.18 7.55
CA PHE A 319 3.24 -8.23 7.21
C PHE A 319 2.51 -8.63 5.92
N VAL A 320 1.25 -8.19 5.82
CA VAL A 320 0.36 -8.51 4.69
C VAL A 320 -0.03 -7.26 3.91
N THR A 321 0.04 -7.32 2.58
CA THR A 321 -0.67 -6.37 1.70
C THR A 321 -1.75 -7.07 0.89
N ALA A 322 -2.90 -6.40 0.70
CA ALA A 322 -4.04 -6.92 -0.04
C ALA A 322 -4.16 -6.19 -1.40
N TYR A 323 -3.98 -6.92 -2.49
CA TYR A 323 -3.92 -6.37 -3.84
C TYR A 323 -5.26 -6.53 -4.59
N HIS A 324 -5.86 -5.40 -4.96
CA HIS A 324 -7.27 -5.31 -5.37
C HIS A 324 -7.51 -4.94 -6.85
N LYS A 325 -6.49 -4.94 -7.72
CA LYS A 325 -6.60 -4.45 -9.12
C LYS A 325 -7.70 -5.12 -9.94
N ASN A 326 -7.99 -6.39 -9.67
CA ASN A 326 -9.03 -7.17 -10.34
C ASN A 326 -10.27 -7.43 -9.45
N PHE A 327 -10.35 -6.83 -8.25
CA PHE A 327 -11.40 -7.14 -7.27
C PHE A 327 -12.82 -6.97 -7.83
N ARG A 328 -13.06 -5.98 -8.69
CA ARG A 328 -14.37 -5.79 -9.36
C ARG A 328 -14.71 -6.81 -10.46
N GLN A 329 -13.84 -7.77 -10.73
CA GLN A 329 -14.03 -8.86 -11.70
C GLN A 329 -14.01 -10.23 -11.02
N THR A 330 -13.09 -10.47 -10.09
CA THR A 330 -12.97 -11.74 -9.36
C THR A 330 -13.75 -11.77 -8.04
N ASN A 331 -14.11 -10.61 -7.49
CA ASN A 331 -14.54 -10.42 -6.10
C ASN A 331 -13.49 -10.84 -5.03
N GLU A 332 -12.24 -11.04 -5.45
CA GLU A 332 -11.13 -11.49 -4.60
C GLU A 332 -10.04 -10.42 -4.45
N ALA A 333 -9.55 -10.23 -3.22
CA ALA A 333 -8.34 -9.46 -2.95
C ALA A 333 -7.17 -10.43 -2.80
N LYS A 334 -6.08 -10.25 -3.57
CA LYS A 334 -4.92 -11.13 -3.49
C LYS A 334 -4.06 -10.77 -2.28
N ILE A 335 -4.14 -11.56 -1.22
CA ILE A 335 -3.28 -11.46 -0.03
C ILE A 335 -1.84 -11.85 -0.40
N ILE A 336 -0.88 -11.02 0.02
CA ILE A 336 0.56 -11.28 -0.12
C ILE A 336 1.21 -11.11 1.24
N HIS A 337 1.59 -12.23 1.87
CA HIS A 337 2.44 -12.23 3.05
C HIS A 337 3.90 -11.92 2.66
N ARG A 338 4.59 -11.17 3.51
CA ARG A 338 6.05 -10.93 3.44
C ARG A 338 6.63 -11.01 4.84
N PHE A 339 7.82 -11.57 4.98
CA PHE A 339 8.49 -11.71 6.27
C PHE A 339 9.75 -10.84 6.31
N LEU A 340 10.10 -10.32 7.47
CA LEU A 340 11.28 -9.48 7.67
C LEU A 340 12.51 -10.32 8.09
N PRO A 341 13.75 -9.89 7.79
CA PRO A 341 14.93 -10.38 8.49
C PRO A 341 14.77 -10.22 10.00
N ARG A 342 15.38 -11.11 10.81
CA ARG A 342 15.35 -11.03 12.28
C ARG A 342 15.79 -9.64 12.75
N GLU A 343 16.89 -9.17 12.17
CA GLU A 343 17.57 -7.93 12.46
C GLU A 343 16.71 -6.68 12.15
N VAL A 344 15.76 -6.78 11.21
CA VAL A 344 14.79 -5.72 10.88
C VAL A 344 13.51 -5.87 11.71
N GLY A 345 13.08 -7.10 11.99
CA GLY A 345 11.93 -7.39 12.86
C GLY A 345 12.15 -6.91 14.29
N GLU A 346 13.35 -7.10 14.84
CA GLU A 346 13.75 -6.60 16.17
C GLU A 346 13.60 -5.07 16.27
N LEU A 347 14.13 -4.34 15.28
CA LEU A 347 13.98 -2.88 15.20
C LEU A 347 12.51 -2.44 15.14
N LEU A 348 11.68 -3.13 14.35
CA LEU A 348 10.26 -2.80 14.22
C LEU A 348 9.49 -3.05 15.53
N VAL A 349 9.74 -4.17 16.21
CA VAL A 349 9.08 -4.49 17.48
C VAL A 349 9.50 -3.52 18.58
N TRP A 350 10.81 -3.27 18.78
CA TRP A 350 11.26 -2.29 19.78
C TRP A 350 10.73 -0.88 19.50
N TYR A 351 10.62 -0.45 18.24
CA TYR A 351 10.00 0.82 17.90
C TYR A 351 8.52 0.88 18.31
N LEU A 352 7.74 -0.14 17.94
CA LEU A 352 6.31 -0.19 18.27
C LEU A 352 6.06 -0.33 19.78
N TRP A 353 6.95 -1.01 20.49
CA TRP A 353 6.83 -1.34 21.91
C TRP A 353 7.29 -0.22 22.84
N LEU A 354 8.42 0.43 22.53
CA LEU A 354 9.13 1.31 23.48
C LEU A 354 9.04 2.79 23.05
N VAL A 355 9.34 3.05 21.76
CA VAL A 355 9.46 4.41 21.20
C VAL A 355 8.10 5.01 20.86
N LEU A 356 7.26 4.25 20.15
CA LEU A 356 5.96 4.74 19.67
C LEU A 356 5.01 5.12 20.83
N PRO A 357 4.87 4.34 21.93
CA PRO A 357 3.97 4.72 23.03
C PRO A 357 4.47 5.95 23.81
N PHE A 358 5.80 6.11 23.94
CA PHE A 358 6.38 7.33 24.49
C PHE A 358 6.12 8.53 23.58
N TRP A 359 6.32 8.39 22.27
CA TRP A 359 6.05 9.46 21.31
C TRP A 359 4.57 9.85 21.25
N GLN A 360 3.66 8.87 21.26
CA GLN A 360 2.21 9.09 21.40
C GLN A 360 1.88 9.89 22.67
N ARG A 361 2.50 9.55 23.82
CA ARG A 361 2.32 10.27 25.09
C ARG A 361 2.86 11.70 25.02
N VAL A 362 4.05 11.92 24.43
CA VAL A 362 4.63 13.24 24.20
C VAL A 362 3.71 14.09 23.31
N GLN A 363 3.22 13.53 22.19
CA GLN A 363 2.24 14.23 21.35
C GLN A 363 0.95 14.54 22.10
N GLY A 364 0.47 13.63 22.96
CA GLY A 364 -0.78 13.83 23.71
C GLY A 364 -0.68 14.99 24.69
N ILE A 365 0.47 15.13 25.35
CA ILE A 365 0.77 16.25 26.25
C ILE A 365 0.84 17.58 25.48
N VAL A 366 1.48 17.61 24.30
CA VAL A 366 1.64 18.84 23.50
C VAL A 366 0.33 19.24 22.80
N LYS A 367 -0.29 18.31 22.06
CA LYS A 367 -1.51 18.55 21.27
C LYS A 367 -2.79 18.55 22.11
N GLY A 368 -2.80 17.96 23.31
CA GLY A 368 -4.02 17.79 24.12
C GLY A 368 -5.01 16.77 23.55
N ALA A 369 -4.55 15.81 22.75
CA ALA A 369 -5.36 14.78 22.10
C ALA A 369 -5.02 13.38 22.62
N GLY A 370 -6.00 12.46 22.64
CA GLY A 370 -5.85 11.13 23.26
C GLY A 370 -6.04 9.92 22.32
N ARG A 371 -6.54 10.10 21.09
CA ARG A 371 -6.67 8.99 20.12
C ARG A 371 -5.35 8.74 19.43
N VAL A 372 -4.85 7.50 19.46
CA VAL A 372 -3.59 7.08 18.84
C VAL A 372 -3.85 6.29 17.57
N SER A 373 -3.19 6.66 16.47
CA SER A 373 -3.40 6.00 15.18
C SER A 373 -2.80 4.60 15.12
N ALA A 374 -3.46 3.71 14.39
CA ALA A 374 -3.04 2.31 14.20
C ALA A 374 -2.14 2.08 12.97
N PHE A 375 -1.88 3.10 12.16
CA PHE A 375 -1.04 3.00 10.95
C PHE A 375 0.43 3.23 11.27
N LEU A 376 1.31 2.35 10.78
CA LEU A 376 2.77 2.47 10.93
C LEU A 376 3.30 3.76 10.28
N TRP A 377 2.69 4.16 9.17
CA TRP A 377 3.02 5.35 8.37
C TRP A 377 1.98 6.46 8.51
N ALA A 378 1.26 6.51 9.64
CA ALA A 378 0.29 7.55 9.94
C ALA A 378 0.87 8.96 9.72
N ALA A 379 0.10 9.81 9.02
CA ALA A 379 0.43 11.21 8.77
C ALA A 379 0.27 12.11 10.00
N GLN A 380 -0.53 11.69 10.98
CA GLN A 380 -0.47 12.15 12.37
C GLN A 380 -0.48 10.93 13.29
N VAL A 381 0.42 10.87 14.26
CA VAL A 381 0.48 9.76 15.25
C VAL A 381 -0.73 9.80 16.21
N LEU A 382 -1.37 10.96 16.34
CA LEU A 382 -2.66 11.13 17.02
C LEU A 382 -3.77 11.52 16.03
N GLU A 383 -4.98 11.02 16.27
CA GLU A 383 -6.18 11.32 15.49
C GLU A 383 -6.96 12.47 16.13
N GLY A 384 -7.44 13.41 15.31
CA GLY A 384 -8.21 14.58 15.75
C GLY A 384 -9.57 14.67 15.06
N GLY A 385 -10.61 15.00 15.82
CA GLY A 385 -11.98 15.20 15.32
C GLY A 385 -12.88 13.96 15.36
N PRO A 386 -14.17 14.12 15.02
CA PRO A 386 -15.06 13.00 14.70
C PRO A 386 -14.56 12.30 13.41
N ALA A 387 -15.02 11.07 13.18
CA ALA A 387 -14.60 10.29 12.03
C ALA A 387 -15.20 10.85 10.72
N GLU A 388 -14.48 11.75 10.06
CA GLU A 388 -14.68 12.00 8.64
C GLU A 388 -14.24 10.74 7.87
N ASP A 389 -15.11 10.32 6.96
CA ASP A 389 -15.09 9.01 6.29
C ASP A 389 -13.89 8.90 5.33
N GLU A 390 -12.75 8.36 5.80
CA GLU A 390 -11.60 7.96 4.96
C GLU A 390 -11.94 6.74 4.08
N GLY A 391 -12.96 6.90 3.24
CA GLY A 391 -13.47 5.87 2.33
C GLY A 391 -12.45 5.50 1.26
N TYR A 392 -12.05 4.22 1.26
CA TYR A 392 -11.36 3.48 0.19
C TYR A 392 -10.64 4.36 -0.85
N HIS A 393 -9.40 4.76 -0.52
CA HIS A 393 -8.51 5.42 -1.48
C HIS A 393 -8.09 4.46 -2.61
N SER A 394 -8.96 4.37 -3.63
CA SER A 394 -8.74 3.68 -4.90
C SER A 394 -7.55 4.30 -5.64
N GLY A 395 -6.34 3.80 -5.34
CA GLY A 395 -5.06 4.28 -5.87
C GLY A 395 -5.10 4.54 -7.38
N SER A 396 -5.17 5.81 -7.75
CA SER A 396 -5.20 6.26 -9.14
C SER A 396 -4.04 7.21 -9.36
N ASP A 397 -2.84 6.63 -9.45
CA ASP A 397 -1.60 7.34 -9.78
C ASP A 397 -1.83 8.34 -10.93
N ARG A 398 -1.58 9.62 -10.62
CA ARG A 398 -1.28 10.69 -11.56
C ARG A 398 0.05 11.27 -11.11
N GLU A 399 0.94 11.50 -12.06
CA GLU A 399 2.21 12.18 -11.85
C GLU A 399 1.98 13.67 -12.09
N ASP A 400 2.40 14.52 -11.13
CA ASP A 400 2.36 16.00 -11.20
C ASP A 400 0.95 16.61 -11.46
N ASP A 401 0.71 17.93 -11.50
CA ASP A 401 1.61 19.10 -11.51
C ASP A 401 1.41 20.06 -10.32
N GLY A 402 2.40 20.92 -10.06
CA GLY A 402 2.30 21.96 -9.05
C GLY A 402 1.47 23.17 -9.50
N TYR A 403 0.46 23.55 -8.71
CA TYR A 403 -0.17 24.87 -8.77
C TYR A 403 -0.51 25.36 -7.36
N GLU A 404 -0.16 26.62 -7.08
CA GLU A 404 -0.40 27.27 -5.79
C GLU A 404 -1.66 28.14 -5.89
N SER A 405 -2.66 27.86 -5.06
CA SER A 405 -3.86 28.69 -4.92
C SER A 405 -4.38 28.66 -3.49
N GLY A 406 -4.33 29.80 -2.81
CA GLY A 406 -5.09 30.00 -1.57
C GLY A 406 -6.49 30.52 -1.87
N ILE A 407 -7.42 30.37 -0.91
CA ILE A 407 -8.44 31.35 -0.55
C ILE A 407 -9.14 30.91 0.77
N GLU A 408 -8.97 31.77 1.78
CA GLU A 408 -9.91 32.14 2.85
C GLU A 408 -10.46 31.08 3.84
N GLN A 409 -11.18 31.58 4.86
CA GLN A 409 -11.49 30.91 6.13
C GLN A 409 -13.01 30.91 6.44
N SER A 410 -13.38 30.28 7.58
CA SER A 410 -14.71 30.31 8.26
C SER A 410 -15.80 29.43 7.63
N THR A 411 -16.69 28.73 8.38
CA THR A 411 -16.80 28.34 9.81
C THR A 411 -17.69 27.07 9.90
N ILE A 412 -18.03 26.40 11.03
CA ILE A 412 -18.10 26.73 12.46
C ILE A 412 -17.46 25.61 13.34
N SER A 413 -16.97 26.03 14.51
CA SER A 413 -16.55 25.26 15.70
C SER A 413 -17.32 23.97 16.07
N CYS A 414 -16.56 22.93 16.45
CA CYS A 414 -16.77 22.22 17.72
C CYS A 414 -15.46 21.60 18.28
N ALA A 415 -14.46 22.43 18.59
CA ALA A 415 -13.32 22.06 19.43
C ALA A 415 -12.82 23.29 20.21
N SER A 416 -12.48 23.13 21.50
CA SER A 416 -11.95 24.22 22.31
C SER A 416 -10.59 24.68 21.77
N THR A 417 -10.54 25.88 21.21
CA THR A 417 -9.46 26.32 20.32
C THR A 417 -8.10 26.33 21.02
N LEU A 418 -7.19 25.46 20.59
CA LEU A 418 -5.78 25.55 20.95
C LEU A 418 -5.17 26.77 20.25
N PRO A 419 -4.35 27.59 20.95
CA PRO A 419 -3.59 28.65 20.31
C PRO A 419 -2.69 28.10 19.18
N ALA A 420 -2.68 28.79 18.03
CA ALA A 420 -2.13 28.29 16.77
C ALA A 420 -0.61 28.07 16.80
N ASP A 421 0.10 28.78 17.68
CA ASP A 421 1.54 28.77 17.89
C ASP A 421 2.11 27.43 18.42
N TRP A 422 1.28 26.55 18.98
CA TRP A 422 1.73 25.28 19.58
C TRP A 422 1.52 24.06 18.68
N GLN A 423 0.61 24.14 17.69
CA GLN A 423 0.51 23.11 16.64
C GLN A 423 1.82 23.04 15.82
N ASP A 424 2.50 24.18 15.71
CA ASP A 424 3.80 24.32 15.04
C ASP A 424 4.96 23.60 15.72
N TRP A 425 4.82 23.11 16.95
CA TRP A 425 5.87 22.31 17.62
C TRP A 425 6.10 20.96 16.93
N ILE A 426 5.02 20.32 16.45
CA ILE A 426 5.03 18.96 15.90
C ILE A 426 4.42 18.99 14.49
N ARG A 427 5.23 19.40 13.51
CA ARG A 427 4.85 19.45 12.09
C ARG A 427 5.13 18.10 11.43
N GLU A 428 4.20 17.16 11.56
CA GLU A 428 4.29 15.84 10.91
C GLU A 428 4.13 15.95 9.40
N ARG A 429 5.12 15.46 8.64
CA ARG A 429 5.08 15.44 7.18
C ARG A 429 4.28 14.23 6.69
N LYS A 430 3.26 14.46 5.87
CA LYS A 430 2.46 13.40 5.23
C LYS A 430 3.36 12.35 4.58
N TRP A 431 3.03 11.07 4.79
CA TRP A 431 3.72 9.96 4.16
C TRP A 431 3.23 9.80 2.72
N THR A 432 4.10 10.11 1.75
CA THR A 432 3.80 10.04 0.32
C THR A 432 4.76 9.10 -0.39
N THR A 433 4.35 8.54 -1.52
CA THR A 433 5.20 7.77 -2.44
C THR A 433 6.49 8.52 -2.81
N ASP A 434 6.41 9.84 -2.91
CA ASP A 434 7.53 10.74 -3.19
C ASP A 434 8.49 10.93 -1.99
N ARG A 435 7.98 11.00 -0.75
CA ARG A 435 8.81 11.00 0.47
C ARG A 435 9.67 9.73 0.55
N VAL A 436 9.03 8.57 0.42
CA VAL A 436 9.73 7.27 0.52
C VAL A 436 10.62 6.98 -0.69
N ARG A 437 10.25 7.48 -1.88
CA ARG A 437 11.13 7.50 -3.07
C ARG A 437 12.44 8.24 -2.77
N ARG A 438 12.40 9.45 -2.20
CA ARG A 438 13.62 10.22 -1.88
C ARG A 438 14.49 9.50 -0.84
N ALA A 439 13.90 8.92 0.20
CA ALA A 439 14.64 8.14 1.19
C ALA A 439 15.40 6.97 0.54
N MET A 440 14.72 6.17 -0.29
CA MET A 440 15.33 5.04 -1.00
C MET A 440 16.41 5.48 -2.01
N GLN A 441 16.19 6.59 -2.73
CA GLN A 441 17.18 7.19 -3.63
C GLN A 441 18.42 7.72 -2.87
N GLY A 442 18.26 8.22 -1.64
CA GLY A 442 19.36 8.67 -0.79
C GLY A 442 20.28 7.53 -0.36
N TYR A 443 19.72 6.39 0.07
CA TYR A 443 20.51 5.21 0.38
C TYR A 443 21.18 4.61 -0.86
N SER A 444 20.47 4.52 -1.99
CA SER A 444 21.07 3.98 -3.20
C SER A 444 22.20 4.87 -3.76
N GLU A 445 22.07 6.19 -3.66
CA GLU A 445 23.17 7.10 -4.03
C GLU A 445 24.39 6.88 -3.12
N ARG A 446 24.18 6.83 -1.80
CA ARG A 446 25.25 6.69 -0.81
C ARG A 446 26.03 5.37 -0.88
N TYR A 447 25.37 4.27 -1.23
CA TYR A 447 25.99 2.92 -1.20
C TYR A 447 26.23 2.31 -2.59
N VAL A 448 25.51 2.75 -3.62
CA VAL A 448 25.59 2.20 -4.99
C VAL A 448 26.09 3.25 -6.00
N GLY A 449 26.14 4.53 -5.63
CA GLY A 449 26.53 5.62 -6.53
C GLY A 449 25.51 5.88 -7.64
N SER A 450 24.23 5.53 -7.42
CA SER A 450 23.15 5.86 -8.34
C SER A 450 21.76 5.83 -7.72
N HIS A 451 20.88 6.71 -8.19
CA HIS A 451 19.48 6.78 -7.81
C HIS A 451 18.64 5.58 -8.34
N ILE A 452 18.20 4.71 -7.44
CA ILE A 452 17.24 3.63 -7.73
C ILE A 452 15.82 4.14 -7.44
N SER A 453 14.94 4.09 -8.45
CA SER A 453 13.51 4.42 -8.28
C SER A 453 12.72 3.20 -7.76
N ILE A 454 11.57 3.41 -7.13
CA ILE A 454 10.71 2.31 -6.63
C ILE A 454 10.32 1.33 -7.76
N ALA A 455 10.04 1.84 -8.95
CA ALA A 455 9.79 1.01 -10.13
C ALA A 455 11.06 0.26 -10.58
N GLY A 456 12.22 0.93 -10.60
CA GLY A 456 13.51 0.32 -10.93
C GLY A 456 13.87 -0.82 -9.96
N TRP A 457 13.75 -0.58 -8.66
CA TRP A 457 13.96 -1.59 -7.62
C TRP A 457 13.08 -2.82 -7.84
N ARG A 458 11.79 -2.66 -8.16
CA ARG A 458 10.91 -3.79 -8.49
C ARG A 458 11.44 -4.62 -9.67
N HIS A 459 11.94 -3.98 -10.73
CA HIS A 459 12.52 -4.71 -11.87
C HIS A 459 13.84 -5.41 -11.50
N MET A 460 14.68 -4.78 -10.69
CA MET A 460 15.90 -5.37 -10.14
C MET A 460 15.59 -6.58 -9.25
N ALA A 461 14.63 -6.46 -8.34
CA ALA A 461 14.26 -7.50 -7.40
C ALA A 461 13.67 -8.74 -8.08
N ILE A 462 12.90 -8.56 -9.17
CA ILE A 462 12.44 -9.67 -10.02
C ILE A 462 13.61 -10.35 -10.72
N ALA A 463 14.59 -9.59 -11.24
CA ALA A 463 15.79 -10.16 -11.87
C ALA A 463 16.65 -10.96 -10.88
N ILE A 464 16.87 -10.42 -9.68
CA ILE A 464 17.60 -11.07 -8.58
C ILE A 464 16.90 -12.38 -8.18
N ALA A 465 15.58 -12.37 -7.99
CA ALA A 465 14.82 -13.57 -7.66
C ALA A 465 14.83 -14.63 -8.79
N ARG A 466 14.76 -14.22 -10.06
CA ARG A 466 14.91 -15.14 -11.20
C ARG A 466 16.30 -15.80 -11.21
N ARG A 467 17.37 -15.02 -11.04
CA ARG A 467 18.76 -15.51 -11.08
C ARG A 467 19.13 -16.39 -9.89
N PHE A 468 18.86 -15.93 -8.66
CA PHE A 468 19.38 -16.57 -7.44
C PHE A 468 18.33 -17.42 -6.70
N LEU A 469 17.03 -17.17 -6.88
CA LEU A 469 15.98 -17.96 -6.22
C LEU A 469 15.38 -19.04 -7.14
N GLY A 470 15.73 -19.09 -8.43
CA GLY A 470 15.29 -20.13 -9.37
C GLY A 470 13.79 -20.09 -9.67
N VAL A 471 13.20 -18.90 -9.66
CA VAL A 471 11.78 -18.70 -9.95
C VAL A 471 11.57 -18.60 -11.46
N SER A 472 11.47 -19.74 -12.13
CA SER A 472 10.94 -19.81 -13.50
C SER A 472 9.51 -19.28 -13.55
N THR A 473 9.19 -18.46 -14.54
CA THR A 473 7.88 -17.78 -14.64
C THR A 473 6.73 -18.67 -15.14
N GLU A 474 6.96 -19.97 -15.35
CA GLU A 474 5.99 -20.97 -15.86
C GLU A 474 4.78 -21.28 -14.92
N GLY A 475 4.52 -20.43 -13.94
CA GLY A 475 3.43 -20.60 -12.96
C GLY A 475 3.07 -19.30 -12.23
N SER A 476 3.15 -18.17 -12.93
CA SER A 476 2.80 -16.84 -12.39
C SER A 476 1.95 -15.98 -13.34
N GLU A 477 1.73 -16.42 -14.57
CA GLU A 477 0.88 -15.77 -15.57
C GLU A 477 0.02 -16.89 -16.17
N GLY A 478 -1.30 -16.81 -15.95
CA GLY A 478 -2.19 -17.97 -15.97
C GLY A 478 -2.33 -18.63 -14.58
N TYR A 479 -3.30 -18.16 -13.81
CA TYR A 479 -4.17 -19.09 -13.07
C TYR A 479 -5.39 -19.24 -13.96
N GLU A 480 -5.25 -20.11 -14.97
CA GLU A 480 -6.39 -20.82 -15.53
C GLU A 480 -6.68 -21.99 -14.58
N ASP A 481 -7.90 -22.50 -14.59
CA ASP A 481 -8.38 -23.44 -13.57
C ASP A 481 -7.78 -24.87 -13.76
N GLU A 482 -6.56 -25.09 -13.25
CA GLU A 482 -5.97 -26.42 -13.11
C GLU A 482 -6.08 -26.96 -11.67
N ASP A 483 -7.01 -27.89 -11.46
CA ASP A 483 -7.14 -28.75 -10.27
C ASP A 483 -5.93 -29.72 -10.17
N GLY A 484 -4.75 -29.16 -9.92
CA GLY A 484 -3.44 -29.85 -9.98
C GLY A 484 -2.74 -30.06 -8.64
N ILE A 485 -3.46 -30.00 -7.51
CA ILE A 485 -2.95 -30.34 -6.18
C ILE A 485 -3.40 -31.77 -5.86
N ASP A 486 -2.46 -32.70 -5.70
CA ASP A 486 -2.74 -34.02 -5.12
C ASP A 486 -3.29 -33.82 -3.69
N ASP A 487 -4.50 -34.32 -3.43
CA ASP A 487 -5.15 -34.22 -2.12
C ASP A 487 -4.34 -35.01 -1.06
N ASP A 488 -4.11 -34.40 0.11
CA ASP A 488 -3.41 -35.06 1.21
C ASP A 488 -4.26 -36.23 1.76
N PRO A 489 -3.68 -37.43 1.93
CA PRO A 489 -4.40 -38.56 2.52
C PRO A 489 -5.09 -38.27 3.85
N VAL A 490 -4.59 -37.31 4.65
CA VAL A 490 -5.20 -36.90 5.93
C VAL A 490 -6.48 -36.07 5.71
N ASP A 491 -6.51 -35.18 4.72
CA ASP A 491 -7.71 -34.40 4.38
C ASP A 491 -8.79 -35.32 3.79
N LEU A 492 -8.39 -36.24 2.90
CA LEU A 492 -9.27 -37.28 2.36
C LEU A 492 -9.83 -38.19 3.46
N GLN A 493 -9.02 -38.53 4.47
CA GLN A 493 -9.44 -39.29 5.65
C GLN A 493 -10.44 -38.50 6.53
N ALA A 494 -10.39 -37.17 6.51
CA ALA A 494 -11.40 -36.29 7.12
C ALA A 494 -12.66 -36.11 6.24
N GLY A 495 -12.72 -36.72 5.05
CA GLY A 495 -13.86 -36.64 4.13
C GLY A 495 -13.88 -35.39 3.25
N HIS A 496 -12.75 -34.70 3.10
CA HIS A 496 -12.63 -33.45 2.34
C HIS A 496 -11.47 -33.50 1.34
N ARG A 497 -11.61 -32.83 0.20
CA ARG A 497 -10.45 -32.52 -0.66
C ARG A 497 -9.58 -31.48 0.06
N SER A 498 -8.25 -31.48 -0.11
CA SER A 498 -7.34 -30.54 0.54
C SER A 498 -7.67 -29.07 0.22
N HIS A 499 -8.19 -28.79 -0.98
CA HIS A 499 -8.71 -27.47 -1.32
C HIS A 499 -9.89 -27.06 -0.42
N VAL A 500 -10.81 -27.99 -0.13
CA VAL A 500 -11.99 -27.76 0.73
C VAL A 500 -11.59 -27.73 2.22
N ALA A 501 -10.70 -28.63 2.64
CA ALA A 501 -10.13 -28.65 3.99
C ALA A 501 -9.43 -27.32 4.30
N GLY A 502 -8.58 -26.83 3.38
CA GLY A 502 -7.88 -25.55 3.47
C GLY A 502 -8.76 -24.30 3.30
N MET A 503 -10.04 -24.42 2.95
CA MET A 503 -11.01 -23.30 2.94
C MET A 503 -11.94 -23.30 4.16
N ILE A 504 -12.25 -24.46 4.73
CA ILE A 504 -13.34 -24.60 5.71
C ILE A 504 -12.84 -25.06 7.10
N TYR A 505 -11.84 -25.95 7.16
CA TYR A 505 -11.50 -26.69 8.39
C TYR A 505 -10.08 -26.40 8.92
N ALA A 506 -9.09 -26.19 8.05
CA ALA A 506 -7.68 -25.99 8.40
C ALA A 506 -7.27 -24.50 8.41
N ARG A 507 -8.14 -23.64 8.97
CA ARG A 507 -8.02 -22.17 8.85
C ARG A 507 -7.04 -21.57 9.86
N ASP A 508 -5.76 -21.48 9.50
CA ASP A 508 -4.72 -20.93 10.38
C ASP A 508 -4.73 -19.39 10.42
N MET A 509 -5.56 -18.85 11.30
CA MET A 509 -5.62 -17.49 11.86
C MET A 509 -5.72 -16.27 10.91
N PHE A 510 -4.96 -16.13 9.81
CA PHE A 510 -4.97 -14.92 8.95
C PHE A 510 -6.01 -14.97 7.80
N GLU A 511 -7.09 -15.74 7.92
CA GLU A 511 -7.89 -16.14 6.75
C GLU A 511 -9.11 -15.27 6.41
N ASN A 512 -9.11 -13.98 6.78
CA ASN A 512 -10.21 -13.07 6.41
C ASN A 512 -10.21 -12.63 4.92
N THR A 513 -9.30 -13.12 4.07
CA THR A 513 -9.50 -13.17 2.59
C THR A 513 -8.53 -14.13 1.87
N ASN A 514 -9.03 -15.30 1.46
CA ASN A 514 -8.52 -16.10 0.33
C ASN A 514 -6.98 -16.37 0.31
N GLY A 515 -6.38 -16.71 1.46
CA GLY A 515 -4.94 -16.99 1.56
C GLY A 515 -4.63 -18.11 2.56
N THR A 516 -4.43 -19.34 2.06
CA THR A 516 -4.24 -20.54 2.88
C THR A 516 -2.91 -20.55 3.64
N ALA A 517 -2.87 -21.30 4.74
CA ALA A 517 -1.65 -21.55 5.53
C ALA A 517 -0.46 -22.03 4.66
N ALA A 518 -0.71 -22.92 3.70
CA ALA A 518 0.30 -23.42 2.77
C ALA A 518 0.87 -22.34 1.84
N MET A 519 0.06 -21.34 1.43
CA MET A 519 0.53 -20.20 0.65
C MET A 519 1.39 -19.24 1.50
N ARG A 520 1.00 -19.01 2.76
CA ARG A 520 1.81 -18.24 3.73
C ARG A 520 3.20 -18.85 3.91
N GLU A 521 3.28 -20.17 4.04
CA GLU A 521 4.56 -20.89 4.17
C GLU A 521 5.43 -20.78 2.91
N ARG A 522 4.83 -20.90 1.72
CA ARG A 522 5.52 -20.66 0.44
C ARG A 522 6.09 -19.25 0.36
N PHE A 523 5.35 -18.23 0.82
CA PHE A 523 5.87 -16.86 0.91
C PHE A 523 7.00 -16.73 1.95
N ARG A 524 6.89 -17.38 3.13
CA ARG A 524 7.95 -17.39 4.15
C ARG A 524 9.27 -17.95 3.60
N SER A 525 9.24 -19.11 2.95
CA SER A 525 10.43 -19.71 2.32
C SER A 525 11.07 -18.79 1.26
N VAL A 526 10.27 -18.05 0.48
CA VAL A 526 10.79 -17.04 -0.47
C VAL A 526 11.45 -15.86 0.24
N SER A 527 10.82 -15.27 1.27
CA SER A 527 11.43 -14.21 2.08
C SER A 527 12.71 -14.69 2.77
N GLU A 528 12.72 -15.87 3.40
CA GLU A 528 13.93 -16.42 4.02
C GLU A 528 15.09 -16.63 3.04
N ARG A 529 14.83 -17.13 1.83
CA ARG A 529 15.89 -17.28 0.83
C ARG A 529 16.40 -15.93 0.34
N TRP A 530 15.56 -14.89 0.32
CA TRP A 530 15.96 -13.50 0.10
C TRP A 530 16.84 -12.96 1.25
N HIS A 531 16.49 -13.25 2.51
CA HIS A 531 17.30 -12.89 3.69
C HIS A 531 18.70 -13.52 3.62
N ARG A 532 18.76 -14.83 3.31
CA ARG A 532 20.01 -15.59 3.14
C ARG A 532 20.88 -15.03 2.01
N LEU A 533 20.29 -14.58 0.90
CA LEU A 533 21.02 -13.97 -0.24
C LEU A 533 21.75 -12.67 0.14
N PHE A 534 21.18 -11.85 1.02
CA PHE A 534 21.80 -10.62 1.52
C PHE A 534 22.53 -10.81 2.87
N ALA A 535 22.89 -12.06 3.20
CA ALA A 535 23.65 -12.44 4.39
C ALA A 535 23.03 -12.00 5.74
N PHE A 536 21.71 -11.76 5.79
CA PHE A 536 20.99 -11.72 7.07
C PHE A 536 21.05 -13.10 7.70
N ARG A 537 21.61 -13.19 8.91
CA ARG A 537 21.99 -14.48 9.50
C ARG A 537 20.84 -15.06 10.31
N GLY A 538 20.13 -14.22 11.05
CA GLY A 538 19.11 -14.64 12.01
C GLY A 538 19.72 -15.39 13.21
N ARG A 539 19.39 -14.96 14.43
CA ARG A 539 19.83 -15.64 15.66
C ARG A 539 19.00 -16.91 15.97
N HIS A 540 18.82 -17.78 14.98
CA HIS A 540 18.33 -19.15 15.15
C HIS A 540 19.38 -20.12 14.63
N THR A 541 20.11 -20.73 15.56
CA THR A 541 21.05 -21.81 15.29
C THR A 541 20.33 -23.06 14.83
N VAL A 542 20.29 -23.30 13.51
CA VAL A 542 20.18 -24.67 13.01
C VAL A 542 21.41 -25.43 13.54
N GLN A 543 21.19 -26.49 14.32
CA GLN A 543 22.29 -27.23 14.96
C GLN A 543 23.27 -27.79 13.91
N PRO A 544 24.59 -27.56 14.06
CA PRO A 544 25.59 -28.18 13.19
C PRO A 544 25.54 -29.71 13.32
N GLY A 545 24.99 -30.38 12.31
CA GLY A 545 24.75 -31.83 12.33
C GLY A 545 23.36 -32.25 11.85
N ALA A 546 22.39 -31.33 11.82
CA ALA A 546 21.08 -31.58 11.21
C ALA A 546 21.24 -31.81 9.69
N LYS A 547 21.21 -33.08 9.24
CA LYS A 547 21.16 -33.44 7.82
C LYS A 547 19.98 -32.70 7.17
N ARG A 548 20.22 -32.03 6.02
CA ARG A 548 19.17 -31.35 5.23
C ARG A 548 17.99 -32.29 5.02
N LYS A 549 16.90 -32.06 5.76
CA LYS A 549 15.64 -32.75 5.55
C LYS A 549 15.06 -32.19 4.25
N ARG A 550 15.02 -33.01 3.21
CA ARG A 550 14.45 -32.66 1.91
C ARG A 550 13.00 -32.20 2.15
N GLU A 551 12.64 -30.99 1.72
CA GLU A 551 11.28 -30.48 1.92
C GLU A 551 10.31 -31.37 1.13
N ARG A 552 9.09 -31.62 1.65
CA ARG A 552 8.10 -32.52 1.02
C ARG A 552 7.94 -32.20 -0.48
N TYR A 553 7.77 -30.91 -0.78
CA TYR A 553 7.56 -30.35 -2.11
C TYR A 553 8.83 -30.30 -3.01
N GLU A 554 10.04 -30.61 -2.51
CA GLU A 554 11.23 -30.86 -3.35
C GLU A 554 11.20 -32.24 -4.04
N GLY A 555 10.29 -33.13 -3.64
CA GLY A 555 9.92 -34.32 -4.41
C GLY A 555 9.03 -33.93 -5.59
N ASP A 556 7.86 -33.39 -5.26
CA ASP A 556 6.75 -33.08 -6.18
C ASP A 556 7.19 -32.22 -7.37
N ARG A 557 8.03 -31.20 -7.14
CA ARG A 557 8.57 -30.34 -8.21
C ARG A 557 9.50 -31.07 -9.19
N GLY A 558 10.19 -32.11 -8.72
CA GLY A 558 11.00 -32.99 -9.56
C GLY A 558 10.13 -34.00 -10.30
N GLU A 559 9.12 -34.55 -9.64
CA GLU A 559 8.22 -35.54 -10.22
C GLU A 559 7.28 -34.93 -11.26
N ALA A 560 6.70 -33.76 -11.00
CA ALA A 560 5.92 -33.01 -11.99
C ALA A 560 6.76 -32.67 -13.24
N LYS A 561 8.04 -32.33 -13.08
CA LYS A 561 8.97 -32.17 -14.21
C LYS A 561 9.17 -33.48 -14.98
N ARG A 562 9.29 -34.62 -14.29
CA ARG A 562 9.41 -35.94 -14.93
C ARG A 562 8.14 -36.30 -15.69
N ARG A 563 6.96 -36.18 -15.06
CA ARG A 563 5.63 -36.42 -15.66
C ARG A 563 5.35 -35.49 -16.87
N ARG A 564 5.97 -34.30 -16.95
CA ARG A 564 5.91 -33.40 -18.13
C ARG A 564 6.86 -33.83 -19.25
N PHE A 565 8.03 -34.38 -18.92
CA PHE A 565 8.98 -34.96 -19.89
C PHE A 565 8.53 -36.34 -20.41
N GLU A 566 7.76 -37.09 -19.62
CA GLU A 566 7.14 -38.38 -20.00
C GLU A 566 5.87 -38.20 -20.87
N ARG A 567 5.56 -36.97 -21.28
CA ARG A 567 4.42 -36.58 -22.14
C ARG A 567 4.85 -35.81 -23.41
N LEU A 568 6.15 -35.83 -23.74
CA LEU A 568 6.77 -35.27 -24.94
C LEU A 568 7.53 -36.36 -25.71
#